data_AF-A0A3B0VVC2-F1
#
_entry.id   AF-A0A3B0VVC2-F1
#
_cell.length_a   1.000
_cell.length_b   1.000
_cell.length_c   1.000
_cell.angle_alpha   90.00
_cell.angle_beta   90.00
_cell.angle_gamma   90.00
#
_symmetry.space_group_name_H-M   'P 1'
#
loop_
_entity.id
_entity.type
_entity.pdbx_description
1 polymer ?
#
loop_
_entity_poly.entity_id
_entity_poly.type
_entity_poly.pdbx_seq_one_letter_code
_entity_poly.pdbx_strand_id
1 'polypeptide(L)'
;MNSLKRQSAGFTLIELAIVLTIVGVLTTGALFGLGEFRSVQHVKEGVQKMDKIRTQLLLFGQVNKFLPCPDTDYDGFENRNGKACSKVVGTLPYVNLGLQREDAQDAWNNFIRYAINRNANNDVFICDLTESASYFCNPGFGQEIQFSLTETPPLSGNLGNGNYTVNNASNSPIESASIILVAYNKDGQRTLLNCNDSSGATLENCDENERYQIGVKSSDEAAFYDDIVLGISGYDIKNALLGKTIVWDDYPTSSGLLVPTYEDFDITADDEQSEIATGGDDVVIVNRNVDSELNLGAGDDYIVIGNNLNESSDLKTESGNDTVYIVGFAKSRVLLGDGDDVFVLGTNLTKEIDAGSGNDKVWVQGDVESGSTFHLGTGDDLVWLGKKEEQEDGLFTPSGGGVYDRIYGDEGYDILILENMSKAEWEANSVFQSLIVGFELVLFSPDTITNEREYVSLP
;
A
#
# COMPACT_ATOMS: atom_id res chain seq x y z
N MET A 1 -45.35 -61.57 -30.35
CA MET A 1 -44.45 -60.73 -29.53
C MET A 1 -43.66 -61.66 -28.62
N ASN A 2 -42.43 -62.04 -29.02
CA ASN A 2 -41.56 -62.89 -28.21
C ASN A 2 -40.67 -61.99 -27.34
N SER A 3 -40.88 -62.04 -26.02
CA SER A 3 -40.02 -61.37 -25.05
C SER A 3 -38.69 -62.11 -24.94
N LEU A 4 -37.62 -61.55 -25.49
CA LEU A 4 -36.25 -62.00 -25.23
C LEU A 4 -35.91 -61.71 -23.77
N LYS A 5 -35.88 -62.76 -22.94
CA LYS A 5 -35.44 -62.68 -21.54
C LYS A 5 -33.92 -62.48 -21.52
N ARG A 6 -33.48 -61.25 -21.23
CA ARG A 6 -32.06 -60.91 -21.04
C ARG A 6 -31.55 -61.67 -19.80
N GLN A 7 -30.63 -62.61 -19.98
CA GLN A 7 -29.95 -63.26 -18.86
C GLN A 7 -28.91 -62.28 -18.32
N SER A 8 -29.14 -61.80 -17.09
CA SER A 8 -28.15 -61.03 -16.34
C SER A 8 -27.01 -61.98 -15.95
N ALA A 9 -25.83 -61.83 -16.55
CA ALA A 9 -24.63 -62.47 -16.01
C ALA A 9 -24.37 -61.84 -14.64
N GLY A 10 -24.56 -62.63 -13.58
CA GLY A 10 -24.28 -62.19 -12.21
C GLY A 10 -22.77 -62.04 -12.01
N PHE A 11 -22.36 -60.98 -11.32
CA PHE A 11 -20.96 -60.76 -10.96
C PHE A 11 -20.46 -61.89 -10.07
N THR A 12 -19.24 -62.37 -10.34
CA THR A 12 -18.64 -63.40 -9.49
C THR A 12 -18.30 -62.80 -8.13
N LEU A 13 -18.38 -63.62 -7.08
CA LEU A 13 -18.08 -63.21 -5.71
C LEU A 13 -16.64 -62.66 -5.57
N ILE A 14 -15.74 -63.15 -6.43
CA ILE A 14 -14.34 -62.71 -6.46
C ILE A 14 -14.16 -61.34 -7.16
N GLU A 15 -14.91 -61.05 -8.22
CA GLU A 15 -14.89 -59.73 -8.85
C GLU A 15 -15.41 -58.64 -7.92
N LEU A 16 -16.49 -58.92 -7.16
CA LEU A 16 -17.00 -57.97 -6.17
C LEU A 16 -15.96 -57.74 -5.05
N ALA A 17 -15.27 -58.79 -4.59
CA ALA A 17 -14.24 -58.69 -3.56
C ALA A 17 -13.02 -57.87 -4.02
N ILE A 18 -12.59 -58.05 -5.28
CA ILE A 18 -11.48 -57.27 -5.86
C ILE A 18 -11.89 -55.80 -6.03
N VAL A 19 -13.10 -55.53 -6.52
CA VAL A 19 -13.60 -54.14 -6.68
C VAL A 19 -13.68 -53.43 -5.33
N LEU A 20 -14.24 -54.08 -4.31
CA LEU A 20 -14.33 -53.50 -2.96
C LEU A 20 -12.94 -53.28 -2.33
N THR A 21 -11.97 -54.15 -2.62
CA THR A 21 -10.58 -53.97 -2.16
C THR A 21 -9.94 -52.77 -2.84
N ILE A 22 -10.07 -52.64 -4.16
CA ILE A 22 -9.54 -51.50 -4.92
C ILE A 22 -10.19 -50.19 -4.46
N VAL A 23 -11.53 -50.17 -4.33
CA VAL A 23 -12.27 -49.01 -3.83
C VAL A 23 -11.86 -48.68 -2.40
N GLY A 24 -11.68 -49.68 -1.52
CA GLY A 24 -11.21 -49.47 -0.15
C GLY A 24 -9.82 -48.82 -0.09
N VAL A 25 -8.88 -49.27 -0.92
CA VAL A 25 -7.53 -48.68 -1.03
C VAL A 25 -7.59 -47.26 -1.58
N LEU A 26 -8.38 -47.01 -2.63
CA LEU A 26 -8.54 -45.67 -3.22
C LEU A 26 -9.22 -44.69 -2.26
N THR A 27 -10.25 -45.13 -1.54
CA THR A 27 -10.97 -44.30 -0.57
C THR A 27 -10.07 -43.94 0.63
N THR A 28 -9.23 -44.88 1.06
CA THR A 28 -8.25 -44.66 2.12
C THR A 28 -7.19 -43.63 1.69
N GLY A 29 -6.68 -43.72 0.46
CA GLY A 29 -5.74 -42.72 -0.09
C GLY A 29 -6.33 -41.31 -0.20
N ALA A 30 -7.62 -41.19 -0.57
CA ALA A 30 -8.30 -39.89 -0.69
C ALA A 30 -8.47 -39.16 0.65
N LEU A 31 -8.71 -39.90 1.76
CA LEU A 31 -8.89 -39.30 3.09
C LEU A 31 -7.60 -38.71 3.66
N PHE A 32 -6.43 -39.27 3.32
CA PHE A 32 -5.14 -38.74 3.77
C PHE A 32 -4.77 -37.38 3.13
N GLY A 33 -5.30 -37.06 1.94
CA GLY A 33 -5.03 -35.77 1.27
C GLY A 33 -5.86 -34.59 1.75
N LEU A 34 -6.99 -34.82 2.44
CA LEU A 34 -7.91 -33.75 2.85
C LEU A 34 -7.36 -32.87 3.98
N GLY A 35 -6.50 -33.41 4.85
CA GLY A 35 -5.90 -32.68 5.96
C GLY A 35 -4.91 -31.60 5.49
N GLU A 36 -4.03 -31.96 4.57
CA GLU A 36 -3.05 -31.05 3.96
C GLU A 36 -3.73 -29.98 3.08
N PHE A 37 -4.83 -30.34 2.41
CA PHE A 37 -5.59 -29.34 1.66
C PHE A 37 -6.22 -28.28 2.59
N ARG A 38 -6.72 -28.69 3.76
CA ARG A 38 -7.26 -27.77 4.77
C ARG A 38 -6.20 -26.87 5.38
N SER A 39 -5.02 -27.40 5.71
CA SER A 39 -3.93 -26.58 6.28
C SER A 39 -3.48 -25.50 5.29
N VAL A 40 -3.31 -25.86 4.02
CA VAL A 40 -3.00 -24.90 2.94
C VAL A 40 -4.11 -23.83 2.80
N GLN A 41 -5.38 -24.24 2.87
CA GLN A 41 -6.51 -23.31 2.82
C GLN A 41 -6.49 -22.31 3.99
N HIS A 42 -6.23 -22.77 5.22
CA HIS A 42 -6.19 -21.90 6.39
C HIS A 42 -5.01 -20.92 6.36
N VAL A 43 -3.84 -21.35 5.87
CA VAL A 43 -2.70 -20.44 5.69
C VAL A 43 -3.03 -19.35 4.66
N LYS A 44 -3.63 -19.72 3.53
CA LYS A 44 -4.07 -18.76 2.50
C LYS A 44 -5.08 -17.75 3.07
N GLU A 45 -6.07 -18.23 3.81
CA GLU A 45 -7.06 -17.37 4.48
C GLU A 45 -6.40 -16.43 5.49
N GLY A 46 -5.44 -16.93 6.28
CA GLY A 46 -4.69 -16.13 7.23
C GLY A 46 -3.93 -14.97 6.58
N VAL A 47 -3.20 -15.24 5.48
CA VAL A 47 -2.49 -14.19 4.72
C VAL A 47 -3.48 -13.16 4.17
N GLN A 48 -4.57 -13.60 3.54
CA GLN A 48 -5.59 -12.69 2.99
C GLN A 48 -6.25 -11.81 4.07
N LYS A 49 -6.47 -12.34 5.27
CA LYS A 49 -6.98 -11.56 6.40
C LYS A 49 -5.96 -10.52 6.87
N MET A 50 -4.68 -10.89 6.97
CA MET A 50 -3.61 -9.96 7.38
C MET A 50 -3.46 -8.81 6.40
N ASP A 51 -3.53 -9.08 5.08
CA ASP A 51 -3.53 -8.04 4.05
C ASP A 51 -4.75 -7.14 4.15
N LYS A 52 -5.94 -7.71 4.32
CA LYS A 52 -7.18 -6.92 4.52
C LYS A 52 -7.06 -5.99 5.73
N ILE A 53 -6.51 -6.48 6.84
CA ILE A 53 -6.28 -5.67 8.05
C ILE A 53 -5.27 -4.56 7.78
N ARG A 54 -4.13 -4.87 7.14
CA ARG A 54 -3.12 -3.87 6.74
C ARG A 54 -3.76 -2.76 5.91
N THR A 55 -4.52 -3.12 4.87
CA THR A 55 -5.22 -2.15 4.02
C THR A 55 -6.19 -1.29 4.81
N GLN A 56 -6.99 -1.86 5.72
CA GLN A 56 -7.93 -1.09 6.53
C GLN A 56 -7.25 -0.17 7.55
N LEU A 57 -6.12 -0.58 8.14
CA LEU A 57 -5.31 0.29 9.00
C LEU A 57 -4.83 1.51 8.23
N LEU A 58 -4.26 1.30 7.04
CA LEU A 58 -3.75 2.37 6.19
C LEU A 58 -4.88 3.30 5.71
N LEU A 59 -6.02 2.75 5.27
CA LEU A 59 -7.23 3.51 4.91
C LEU A 59 -7.77 4.33 6.09
N PHE A 60 -7.82 3.73 7.29
CA PHE A 60 -8.25 4.44 8.50
C PHE A 60 -7.39 5.69 8.72
N GLY A 61 -6.07 5.54 8.65
CA GLY A 61 -5.20 6.70 8.81
C GLY A 61 -5.37 7.72 7.68
N GLN A 62 -5.65 7.30 6.45
CA GLN A 62 -5.85 8.25 5.34
C GLN A 62 -7.04 9.17 5.59
N VAL A 63 -8.12 8.59 6.14
CA VAL A 63 -9.37 9.29 6.47
C VAL A 63 -9.24 10.10 7.76
N ASN A 64 -8.64 9.52 8.80
CA ASN A 64 -8.63 10.10 10.14
C ASN A 64 -7.38 10.93 10.45
N LYS A 65 -6.34 10.83 9.61
CA LYS A 65 -5.01 11.44 9.78
C LYS A 65 -4.26 10.99 11.04
N PHE A 66 -4.59 9.80 11.54
CA PHE A 66 -3.87 9.07 12.58
C PHE A 66 -4.27 7.60 12.55
N LEU A 67 -3.42 6.72 13.08
CA LEU A 67 -3.69 5.29 13.21
C LEU A 67 -4.28 4.97 14.60
N PRO A 68 -5.17 3.97 14.69
CA PRO A 68 -5.91 3.72 15.93
C PRO A 68 -5.01 3.08 16.99
N CYS A 69 -5.34 3.29 18.26
CA CYS A 69 -4.69 2.61 19.38
C CYS A 69 -5.22 1.16 19.52
N PRO A 70 -4.44 0.25 20.14
CA PRO A 70 -4.92 -1.11 20.40
C PRO A 70 -6.19 -1.16 21.25
N ASP A 71 -7.04 -2.14 20.95
CA ASP A 71 -8.13 -2.57 21.82
C ASP A 71 -7.55 -3.46 22.94
N THR A 72 -7.77 -3.04 24.18
CA THR A 72 -7.24 -3.69 25.40
C THR A 72 -8.32 -4.30 26.28
N ASP A 73 -9.60 -4.13 25.94
CA ASP A 73 -10.76 -4.66 26.68
C ASP A 73 -11.70 -5.55 25.84
N TYR A 74 -11.34 -5.80 24.57
CA TYR A 74 -11.98 -6.70 23.62
C TYR A 74 -13.39 -6.27 23.20
N ASP A 75 -13.73 -4.99 23.33
CA ASP A 75 -15.01 -4.43 22.89
C ASP A 75 -15.02 -4.07 21.39
N GLY A 76 -13.84 -4.12 20.74
CA GLY A 76 -13.61 -3.81 19.34
C GLY A 76 -13.30 -2.35 19.05
N PHE A 77 -13.23 -1.49 20.07
CA PHE A 77 -12.84 -0.10 19.95
C PHE A 77 -11.41 0.12 20.45
N GLU A 78 -10.75 1.13 19.90
CA GLU A 78 -9.45 1.57 20.38
C GLU A 78 -9.53 2.08 21.83
N ASN A 79 -8.46 1.88 22.60
CA ASN A 79 -8.34 2.45 23.94
C ASN A 79 -7.21 3.49 24.00
N ARG A 80 -7.58 4.72 24.35
CA ARG A 80 -6.65 5.84 24.54
C ARG A 80 -6.97 6.63 25.80
N ASN A 81 -5.93 7.21 26.40
CA ASN A 81 -5.99 8.13 27.53
C ASN A 81 -5.63 9.54 27.05
N GLY A 82 -6.63 10.35 26.70
CA GLY A 82 -6.35 11.63 26.03
C GLY A 82 -5.85 11.38 24.61
N LYS A 83 -4.61 11.81 24.31
CA LYS A 83 -4.00 11.56 23.00
C LYS A 83 -3.26 10.23 22.97
N ALA A 84 -2.56 9.87 24.06
CA ALA A 84 -1.79 8.63 24.15
C ALA A 84 -2.64 7.35 24.13
N CYS A 85 -2.10 6.28 23.55
CA CYS A 85 -2.70 4.95 23.63
C CYS A 85 -2.63 4.39 25.04
N SER A 86 -3.69 3.69 25.48
CA SER A 86 -3.72 3.11 26.84
C SER A 86 -2.67 2.00 27.01
N LYS A 87 -2.40 1.25 25.95
CA LYS A 87 -1.28 0.30 25.81
C LYS A 87 -0.76 0.30 24.38
N VAL A 88 0.44 -0.24 24.19
CA VAL A 88 1.08 -0.38 22.87
C VAL A 88 0.94 -1.77 22.25
N VAL A 89 0.41 -2.74 23.01
CA VAL A 89 0.05 -4.08 22.54
C VAL A 89 -1.37 -4.40 22.99
N GLY A 90 -2.16 -4.93 22.08
CA GLY A 90 -3.53 -5.37 22.32
C GLY A 90 -4.08 -6.14 21.13
N THR A 91 -5.40 -6.12 20.98
CA THR A 91 -6.10 -6.65 19.81
C THR A 91 -6.44 -5.53 18.82
N LEU A 92 -6.81 -5.91 17.61
CA LEU A 92 -7.26 -4.97 16.59
C LEU A 92 -8.55 -4.25 17.00
N PRO A 93 -8.61 -2.91 16.92
CA PRO A 93 -9.83 -2.14 17.14
C PRO A 93 -10.77 -2.25 15.92
N TYR A 94 -11.33 -3.44 15.71
CA TYR A 94 -12.03 -3.82 14.48
C TYR A 94 -13.27 -2.98 14.19
N VAL A 95 -13.96 -2.45 15.21
CA VAL A 95 -15.12 -1.58 15.01
C VAL A 95 -14.68 -0.21 14.48
N ASN A 96 -13.57 0.36 14.98
CA ASN A 96 -13.01 1.59 14.44
C ASN A 96 -12.53 1.42 12.99
N LEU A 97 -12.00 0.23 12.66
CA LEU A 97 -11.53 -0.11 11.32
C LEU A 97 -12.64 -0.46 10.33
N GLY A 98 -13.92 -0.43 10.76
CA GLY A 98 -15.04 -0.83 9.90
C GLY A 98 -15.03 -2.32 9.52
N LEU A 99 -14.34 -3.15 10.31
CA LEU A 99 -14.19 -4.58 10.11
C LEU A 99 -15.23 -5.36 10.94
N GLN A 100 -15.51 -6.59 10.51
CA GLN A 100 -16.28 -7.52 11.33
C GLN A 100 -15.38 -8.17 12.38
N ARG A 101 -15.97 -8.70 13.45
CA ARG A 101 -15.20 -9.37 14.52
C ARG A 101 -14.37 -10.54 13.97
N GLU A 102 -14.94 -11.28 13.02
CA GLU A 102 -14.33 -12.43 12.38
C GLU A 102 -13.11 -12.06 11.51
N ASP A 103 -13.04 -10.81 11.05
CA ASP A 103 -11.88 -10.28 10.32
C ASP A 103 -10.69 -10.02 11.26
N ALA A 104 -10.95 -9.70 12.53
CA ALA A 104 -9.93 -9.49 13.56
C ALA A 104 -9.44 -10.78 14.22
N GLN A 105 -9.89 -11.93 13.72
CA GLN A 105 -9.50 -13.24 14.19
C GLN A 105 -8.84 -14.06 13.07
N ASP A 106 -7.81 -14.81 13.42
CA ASP A 106 -7.20 -15.78 12.52
C ASP A 106 -8.14 -16.95 12.18
N ALA A 107 -7.68 -17.88 11.34
CA ALA A 107 -8.50 -19.02 10.91
C ALA A 107 -8.84 -20.01 12.04
N TRP A 108 -8.25 -19.85 13.23
CA TRP A 108 -8.51 -20.65 14.44
C TRP A 108 -9.29 -19.89 15.52
N ASN A 109 -9.79 -18.69 15.19
CA ASN A 109 -10.53 -17.78 16.07
C ASN A 109 -9.69 -17.13 17.19
N ASN A 110 -8.37 -17.13 17.09
CA ASN A 110 -7.55 -16.29 17.97
C ASN A 110 -7.58 -14.86 17.44
N PHE A 111 -7.67 -13.87 18.32
CA PHE A 111 -7.54 -12.48 17.89
C PHE A 111 -6.15 -12.21 17.37
N ILE A 112 -6.07 -11.47 16.27
CA ILE A 112 -4.82 -10.96 15.74
C ILE A 112 -4.25 -9.97 16.75
N ARG A 113 -2.99 -10.17 17.13
CA ARG A 113 -2.26 -9.20 17.95
C ARG A 113 -2.00 -7.96 17.12
N TYR A 114 -2.23 -6.80 17.73
CA TYR A 114 -1.90 -5.49 17.18
C TYR A 114 -0.94 -4.81 18.16
N ALA A 115 0.32 -4.70 17.74
CA ALA A 115 1.35 -3.99 18.46
C ALA A 115 1.75 -2.74 17.68
N ILE A 116 1.82 -1.61 18.36
CA ILE A 116 2.14 -0.30 17.79
C ILE A 116 3.42 0.26 18.42
N ASN A 117 3.98 1.32 17.82
CA ASN A 117 5.18 1.98 18.31
C ASN A 117 5.16 2.13 19.84
N ARG A 118 6.24 1.69 20.49
CA ARG A 118 6.28 1.55 21.95
C ARG A 118 6.22 2.87 22.72
N ASN A 119 6.44 4.00 22.04
CA ASN A 119 6.33 5.33 22.62
C ASN A 119 4.92 5.92 22.46
N ALA A 120 4.00 5.25 21.76
CA ALA A 120 2.65 5.75 21.52
C ALA A 120 1.75 5.78 22.76
N ASN A 121 2.15 5.18 23.88
CA ASN A 121 1.46 5.33 25.17
C ASN A 121 1.95 6.53 26.00
N ASN A 122 2.80 7.37 25.43
CA ASN A 122 3.37 8.53 26.11
C ASN A 122 2.85 9.82 25.47
N ASP A 123 2.16 10.66 26.25
CA ASP A 123 1.57 11.92 25.78
C ASP A 123 2.60 12.93 25.26
N VAL A 124 3.88 12.79 25.61
CA VAL A 124 4.96 13.64 25.09
C VAL A 124 5.37 13.21 23.68
N PHE A 125 5.60 11.91 23.47
CA PHE A 125 6.13 11.40 22.21
C PHE A 125 5.06 11.17 21.15
N ILE A 126 3.84 10.79 21.55
CA ILE A 126 2.78 10.42 20.60
C ILE A 126 2.34 11.59 19.72
N CYS A 127 2.65 12.85 20.03
CA CYS A 127 2.31 13.98 19.18
C CYS A 127 3.54 14.87 18.90
N ASP A 128 4.73 14.29 18.98
CA ASP A 128 5.97 14.94 18.56
C ASP A 128 6.25 14.54 17.11
N LEU A 129 6.27 15.52 16.19
CA LEU A 129 6.52 15.32 14.77
C LEU A 129 7.84 14.58 14.49
N THR A 130 8.80 14.61 15.41
CA THR A 130 10.11 13.96 15.27
C THR A 130 10.16 12.51 15.77
N GLU A 131 9.03 11.95 16.21
CA GLU A 131 8.93 10.60 16.76
C GLU A 131 7.95 9.73 15.95
N SER A 132 8.30 8.48 15.63
CA SER A 132 7.40 7.55 14.91
C SER A 132 6.10 7.24 15.68
N ALA A 133 6.04 7.56 16.98
CA ALA A 133 4.81 7.47 17.76
C ALA A 133 3.72 8.42 17.25
N SER A 134 4.11 9.46 16.49
CA SER A 134 3.24 10.51 16.00
C SER A 134 2.22 10.06 14.96
N TYR A 135 2.47 8.93 14.28
CA TYR A 135 1.48 8.25 13.44
C TYR A 135 0.17 7.91 14.18
N PHE A 136 0.20 7.83 15.53
CA PHE A 136 -0.95 7.47 16.37
C PHE A 136 -1.57 8.66 17.12
N CYS A 137 -1.02 9.87 16.94
CA CYS A 137 -1.55 11.07 17.60
C CYS A 137 -2.98 11.33 17.10
N ASN A 138 -3.98 11.31 17.98
CA ASN A 138 -5.26 11.90 17.66
C ASN A 138 -5.30 13.34 18.21
N PRO A 139 -5.08 14.38 17.39
CA PRO A 139 -5.03 15.75 17.88
C PRO A 139 -6.43 16.33 18.16
N GLY A 140 -7.50 15.66 17.73
CA GLY A 140 -8.87 16.13 17.80
C GLY A 140 -9.32 16.87 16.53
N PHE A 141 -10.59 17.27 16.50
CA PHE A 141 -11.20 17.91 15.33
C PHE A 141 -10.60 19.29 15.03
N GLY A 142 -10.24 19.54 13.77
CA GLY A 142 -9.74 20.84 13.27
C GLY A 142 -8.29 21.15 13.66
N GLN A 143 -7.51 20.14 14.02
CA GLN A 143 -6.08 20.27 14.33
C GLN A 143 -5.23 19.66 13.21
N GLU A 144 -4.03 20.20 13.03
CA GLU A 144 -3.07 19.75 12.02
C GLU A 144 -2.61 18.30 12.28
N ILE A 145 -2.28 17.61 11.18
CA ILE A 145 -1.67 16.26 11.20
C ILE A 145 -0.36 16.34 11.99
N GLN A 146 -0.08 15.33 12.81
CA GLN A 146 1.06 15.33 13.72
C GLN A 146 2.21 14.43 13.25
N PHE A 147 2.25 14.10 11.95
CA PHE A 147 3.38 13.45 11.30
C PHE A 147 3.60 14.05 9.91
N SER A 148 4.85 14.01 9.41
CA SER A 148 5.23 14.49 8.07
C SER A 148 6.25 13.55 7.40
N LEU A 149 6.58 13.81 6.13
CA LEU A 149 7.64 13.09 5.43
C LEU A 149 9.03 13.47 5.95
N THR A 150 9.25 14.75 6.30
CA THR A 150 10.54 15.39 6.67
C THR A 150 10.97 15.15 8.11
N GLU A 151 10.02 15.17 9.05
CA GLU A 151 10.35 15.21 10.47
C GLU A 151 10.12 13.85 11.13
N THR A 152 9.06 13.14 10.71
CA THR A 152 8.67 11.89 11.35
C THR A 152 9.53 10.75 10.85
N PRO A 153 10.22 10.00 11.71
CA PRO A 153 10.97 8.83 11.27
C PRO A 153 10.04 7.72 10.72
N PRO A 154 10.50 6.92 9.75
CA PRO A 154 11.89 6.79 9.32
C PRO A 154 12.34 7.91 8.37
N LEU A 155 13.59 8.33 8.55
CA LEU A 155 14.38 9.25 7.73
C LEU A 155 15.75 8.61 7.47
N SER A 156 16.54 9.19 6.56
CA SER A 156 17.92 8.72 6.32
C SER A 156 18.72 8.71 7.63
N GLY A 157 19.26 7.54 7.99
CA GLY A 157 20.01 7.34 9.24
C GLY A 157 19.19 7.37 10.54
N ASN A 158 17.87 7.62 10.49
CA ASN A 158 16.99 7.62 11.66
C ASN A 158 15.76 6.75 11.41
N LEU A 159 15.79 5.50 11.89
CA LEU A 159 14.69 4.56 11.75
C LEU A 159 13.52 4.80 12.73
N GLY A 160 13.67 5.76 13.66
CA GLY A 160 12.67 6.11 14.66
C GLY A 160 12.73 5.29 15.96
N ASN A 161 12.60 5.98 17.09
CA ASN A 161 12.57 5.33 18.39
C ASN A 161 11.24 4.60 18.62
N GLY A 162 11.29 3.51 19.38
CA GLY A 162 10.10 2.75 19.76
C GLY A 162 9.51 1.87 18.66
N ASN A 163 10.06 1.89 17.44
CA ASN A 163 9.72 0.94 16.38
C ASN A 163 10.22 -0.47 16.72
N TYR A 164 9.51 -1.49 16.24
CA TYR A 164 9.87 -2.90 16.42
C TYR A 164 10.88 -3.34 15.37
N THR A 165 11.70 -4.33 15.71
CA THR A 165 12.57 -5.00 14.75
C THR A 165 11.95 -6.32 14.34
N VAL A 166 11.71 -6.50 13.03
CA VAL A 166 11.32 -7.81 12.49
C VAL A 166 12.57 -8.52 12.01
N ASN A 167 12.76 -9.75 12.50
CA ASN A 167 13.85 -10.62 12.10
C ASN A 167 13.35 -11.72 11.17
N ASN A 168 14.19 -12.12 10.22
CA ASN A 168 13.97 -13.31 9.41
C ASN A 168 14.18 -14.61 10.22
N ALA A 169 13.96 -15.75 9.57
CA ALA A 169 14.11 -17.07 10.20
C ALA A 169 15.52 -17.38 10.71
N SER A 170 16.54 -16.67 10.21
CA SER A 170 17.93 -16.77 10.68
C SER A 170 18.25 -15.81 11.83
N ASN A 171 17.24 -15.10 12.35
CA ASN A 171 17.35 -14.09 13.40
C ASN A 171 18.17 -12.86 13.00
N SER A 172 18.14 -12.49 11.71
CA SER A 172 18.73 -11.24 11.22
C SER A 172 17.64 -10.18 11.01
N PRO A 173 17.88 -8.91 11.37
CA PRO A 173 16.92 -7.83 11.18
C PRO A 173 16.69 -7.58 9.69
N ILE A 174 15.43 -7.45 9.31
CA ILE A 174 15.00 -7.17 7.93
C ILE A 174 14.10 -5.93 7.84
N GLU A 175 13.47 -5.51 8.93
CA GLU A 175 12.53 -4.40 8.93
C GLU A 175 12.52 -3.65 10.28
N SER A 176 12.28 -2.34 10.21
CA SER A 176 11.92 -1.49 11.36
C SER A 176 10.45 -1.08 11.21
N ALA A 177 9.58 -1.67 12.02
CA ALA A 177 8.13 -1.57 11.87
C ALA A 177 7.50 -0.68 12.96
N SER A 178 6.62 0.23 12.56
CA SER A 178 5.82 1.04 13.50
C SER A 178 4.57 0.31 13.98
N ILE A 179 4.12 -0.70 13.24
CA ILE A 179 3.06 -1.63 13.63
C ILE A 179 3.51 -3.06 13.35
N ILE A 180 3.17 -3.97 14.25
CA ILE A 180 3.25 -5.42 14.05
C ILE A 180 1.87 -6.03 14.19
N LEU A 181 1.53 -6.90 13.24
CA LEU A 181 0.39 -7.80 13.31
C LEU A 181 0.90 -9.23 13.50
N VAL A 182 0.27 -9.99 14.41
CA VAL A 182 0.58 -11.43 14.58
C VAL A 182 -0.69 -12.27 14.55
N ALA A 183 -0.73 -13.25 13.65
CA ALA A 183 -1.68 -14.37 13.69
C ALA A 183 -0.97 -15.60 14.26
N TYR A 184 -1.40 -16.08 15.43
CA TYR A 184 -0.80 -17.23 16.11
C TYR A 184 -1.34 -18.59 15.64
N ASN A 185 -2.39 -18.58 14.83
CA ASN A 185 -2.91 -19.76 14.13
C ASN A 185 -3.18 -20.96 15.07
N LYS A 186 -2.72 -22.17 14.72
CA LYS A 186 -3.22 -23.41 15.31
C LYS A 186 -2.93 -23.53 16.79
N ASP A 187 -1.80 -23.00 17.26
CA ASP A 187 -1.42 -23.10 18.67
C ASP A 187 -1.65 -21.81 19.47
N GLY A 188 -2.19 -20.77 18.83
CA GLY A 188 -2.41 -19.45 19.43
C GLY A 188 -3.15 -19.46 20.76
N GLN A 189 -4.18 -20.28 20.93
CA GLN A 189 -4.88 -20.36 22.22
C GLN A 189 -3.95 -20.80 23.36
N ARG A 190 -3.02 -21.73 23.10
CA ARG A 190 -2.02 -22.18 24.09
C ARG A 190 -0.95 -21.12 24.30
N THR A 191 -0.40 -20.60 23.19
CA THR A 191 0.67 -19.61 23.18
C THR A 191 0.27 -18.34 23.94
N LEU A 192 -0.95 -17.83 23.71
CA LEU A 192 -1.48 -16.63 24.35
C LEU A 192 -1.85 -16.84 25.83
N LEU A 193 -2.15 -18.07 26.26
CA LEU A 193 -2.42 -18.37 27.67
C LEU A 193 -1.13 -18.41 28.50
N ASN A 194 -0.04 -18.95 27.94
CA ASN A 194 1.24 -19.02 28.62
C ASN A 194 2.41 -18.96 27.63
N CYS A 195 2.82 -17.74 27.28
CA CYS A 195 3.88 -17.50 26.31
C CYS A 195 5.19 -18.22 26.66
N ASN A 196 5.53 -18.32 27.96
CA ASN A 196 6.76 -18.95 28.44
C ASN A 196 6.85 -20.47 28.18
N ASP A 197 5.72 -21.13 27.82
CA ASP A 197 5.72 -22.54 27.43
C ASP A 197 6.11 -22.74 25.95
N SER A 198 6.22 -21.65 25.19
CA SER A 198 6.62 -21.64 23.78
C SER A 198 8.14 -21.59 23.63
N SER A 199 8.64 -21.78 22.41
CA SER A 199 10.07 -21.69 22.12
C SER A 199 10.33 -21.11 20.73
N GLY A 200 11.57 -20.66 20.49
CA GLY A 200 11.98 -20.12 19.19
C GLY A 200 11.16 -18.89 18.79
N ALA A 201 10.80 -18.82 17.50
CA ALA A 201 10.07 -17.68 16.95
C ALA A 201 8.68 -17.49 17.59
N THR A 202 7.99 -18.55 18.00
CA THR A 202 6.69 -18.42 18.69
C THR A 202 6.81 -17.76 20.05
N LEU A 203 7.89 -18.05 20.79
CA LEU A 203 8.19 -17.36 22.05
C LEU A 203 8.47 -15.87 21.79
N GLU A 204 9.31 -15.57 20.80
CA GLU A 204 9.63 -14.20 20.42
C GLU A 204 8.35 -13.41 20.04
N ASN A 205 7.44 -14.03 19.29
CA ASN A 205 6.23 -13.37 18.83
C ASN A 205 5.18 -13.14 19.93
N CYS A 206 5.27 -13.84 21.06
CA CYS A 206 4.28 -13.71 22.15
C CYS A 206 4.77 -12.89 23.34
N ASP A 207 6.08 -12.68 23.52
CA ASP A 207 6.67 -12.15 24.77
C ASP A 207 6.55 -10.62 24.95
N GLU A 208 6.02 -9.92 23.95
CA GLU A 208 5.74 -8.46 23.96
C GLU A 208 7.00 -7.58 24.05
N ASN A 209 8.16 -8.11 23.66
CA ASN A 209 9.40 -7.33 23.60
C ASN A 209 9.48 -6.48 22.29
N GLU A 210 10.61 -5.79 22.04
CA GLU A 210 10.83 -4.96 20.82
C GLU A 210 11.07 -5.72 19.51
N ARG A 211 11.05 -7.04 19.52
CA ARG A 211 11.47 -7.90 18.43
C ARG A 211 10.40 -8.93 18.13
N TYR A 212 10.29 -9.22 16.85
CA TYR A 212 9.43 -10.27 16.31
C TYR A 212 10.22 -11.08 15.31
N GLN A 213 9.87 -12.35 15.15
CA GLN A 213 10.60 -13.26 14.27
C GLN A 213 9.66 -13.99 13.32
N ILE A 214 9.96 -13.89 12.03
CA ILE A 214 9.39 -14.73 10.99
C ILE A 214 10.13 -16.08 11.03
N GLY A 215 9.45 -17.14 11.44
CA GLY A 215 10.00 -18.49 11.49
C GLY A 215 9.77 -19.30 10.21
N VAL A 216 10.46 -20.44 10.09
CA VAL A 216 10.18 -21.42 9.03
C VAL A 216 8.95 -22.24 9.41
N LYS A 217 7.92 -22.25 8.56
CA LYS A 217 6.70 -23.05 8.78
C LYS A 217 7.06 -24.51 8.99
N SER A 218 6.55 -25.10 10.08
CA SER A 218 6.89 -26.46 10.48
C SER A 218 5.72 -27.11 11.22
N SER A 219 5.42 -28.36 10.85
CA SER A 219 4.42 -29.20 11.50
C SER A 219 5.04 -30.23 12.47
N ASP A 220 6.37 -30.23 12.63
CA ASP A 220 7.07 -31.07 13.59
C ASP A 220 6.72 -30.65 15.01
N GLU A 221 6.24 -31.56 15.86
CA GLU A 221 5.87 -31.24 17.25
C GLU A 221 7.03 -30.63 18.07
N ALA A 222 8.27 -31.00 17.77
CA ALA A 222 9.45 -30.50 18.48
C ALA A 222 9.89 -29.10 18.02
N ALA A 223 9.42 -28.65 16.86
CA ALA A 223 9.80 -27.37 16.23
C ALA A 223 8.59 -26.76 15.51
N PHE A 224 7.41 -26.85 16.12
CA PHE A 224 6.15 -26.42 15.49
C PHE A 224 6.18 -24.91 15.34
N TYR A 225 5.82 -24.42 14.15
CA TYR A 225 5.71 -22.99 13.88
C TYR A 225 4.73 -22.74 12.74
N ASP A 226 3.69 -21.97 13.00
CA ASP A 226 2.72 -21.56 12.00
C ASP A 226 2.31 -20.08 12.10
N ASP A 227 2.90 -19.28 13.00
CA ASP A 227 2.61 -17.85 13.16
C ASP A 227 2.84 -17.05 11.87
N ILE A 228 1.95 -16.11 11.56
CA ILE A 228 2.17 -15.10 10.52
C ILE A 228 2.47 -13.78 11.23
N VAL A 229 3.63 -13.19 10.94
CA VAL A 229 4.04 -11.88 11.42
C VAL A 229 4.07 -10.94 10.23
N LEU A 230 3.40 -9.80 10.33
CA LEU A 230 3.41 -8.75 9.31
C LEU A 230 3.86 -7.44 9.96
N GLY A 231 4.92 -6.86 9.43
CA GLY A 231 5.36 -5.51 9.76
C GLY A 231 4.68 -4.46 8.87
N ILE A 232 4.36 -3.32 9.46
CA ILE A 232 4.02 -2.12 8.71
C ILE A 232 5.03 -1.05 9.14
N SER A 233 5.92 -0.72 8.22
CA SER A 233 6.97 0.28 8.42
C SER A 233 6.39 1.70 8.42
N GLY A 234 7.14 2.65 8.97
CA GLY A 234 6.75 4.06 8.82
C GLY A 234 6.75 4.52 7.35
N TYR A 235 7.51 3.88 6.46
CA TYR A 235 7.44 4.15 5.02
C TYR A 235 6.12 3.66 4.40
N ASP A 236 5.61 2.49 4.81
CA ASP A 236 4.27 2.03 4.39
C ASP A 236 3.19 3.02 4.82
N ILE A 237 3.31 3.52 6.05
CA ILE A 237 2.40 4.50 6.63
C ILE A 237 2.48 5.82 5.85
N LYS A 238 3.68 6.39 5.67
CA LYS A 238 3.90 7.60 4.87
C LYS A 238 3.37 7.46 3.44
N ASN A 239 3.71 6.36 2.76
CA ASN A 239 3.23 6.06 1.41
C ASN A 239 1.69 6.02 1.35
N ALA A 240 1.03 5.36 2.30
CA ALA A 240 -0.43 5.34 2.29
C ALA A 240 -1.03 6.71 2.64
N LEU A 241 -0.56 7.36 3.69
CA LEU A 241 -1.20 8.53 4.28
C LEU A 241 -0.95 9.81 3.49
N LEU A 242 0.20 9.88 2.82
CA LEU A 242 0.65 11.02 2.05
C LEU A 242 0.65 10.69 0.56
N GLY A 243 0.94 9.46 0.16
CA GLY A 243 0.95 9.03 -1.24
C GLY A 243 -0.37 8.56 -1.82
N LYS A 244 -1.44 9.37 -1.72
CA LYS A 244 -2.72 9.01 -2.34
C LYS A 244 -2.49 8.65 -3.81
N THR A 245 -2.71 7.38 -4.14
CA THR A 245 -2.78 6.86 -5.49
C THR A 245 -3.95 7.52 -6.18
N ILE A 246 -3.66 8.19 -7.28
CA ILE A 246 -4.62 8.99 -8.00
C ILE A 246 -5.36 8.08 -8.99
N VAL A 247 -6.49 7.51 -8.57
CA VAL A 247 -7.27 6.57 -9.41
C VAL A 247 -8.40 7.30 -10.13
N TRP A 248 -8.51 7.03 -11.44
CA TRP A 248 -9.48 7.58 -12.40
C TRP A 248 -10.97 7.36 -12.05
N ASP A 249 -11.31 6.40 -11.18
CA ASP A 249 -12.69 5.93 -10.98
C ASP A 249 -13.53 6.69 -9.92
N ASP A 250 -12.93 7.63 -9.18
CA ASP A 250 -13.62 8.31 -8.06
C ASP A 250 -14.32 9.63 -8.47
N TYR A 251 -14.65 9.79 -9.76
CA TYR A 251 -15.65 10.78 -10.17
C TYR A 251 -17.06 10.20 -9.95
N PRO A 252 -17.82 10.62 -8.91
CA PRO A 252 -19.24 10.35 -8.89
C PRO A 252 -19.85 11.15 -10.05
N THR A 253 -20.09 10.48 -11.18
CA THR A 253 -20.90 10.99 -12.29
C THR A 253 -22.36 11.28 -11.89
N SER A 254 -22.70 11.23 -10.61
CA SER A 254 -23.89 11.89 -10.10
C SER A 254 -23.79 12.15 -8.60
N SER A 255 -23.96 13.43 -8.26
CA SER A 255 -24.27 13.96 -6.92
C SER A 255 -23.09 14.42 -6.06
N GLY A 256 -22.44 15.51 -6.50
CA GLY A 256 -21.98 16.57 -5.60
C GLY A 256 -20.46 16.72 -5.48
N LEU A 257 -20.04 17.97 -5.67
CA LEU A 257 -18.76 18.58 -5.25
C LEU A 257 -17.58 18.52 -6.24
N LEU A 258 -17.77 19.05 -7.45
CA LEU A 258 -16.96 20.11 -8.10
C LEU A 258 -17.82 20.64 -9.27
N VAL A 259 -18.05 21.95 -9.39
CA VAL A 259 -18.75 22.55 -10.55
C VAL A 259 -17.67 23.11 -11.46
N PRO A 260 -17.54 22.66 -12.72
CA PRO A 260 -16.51 23.18 -13.62
C PRO A 260 -16.61 24.71 -13.76
N THR A 261 -15.51 25.42 -13.53
CA THR A 261 -15.35 26.81 -13.96
C THR A 261 -15.35 26.86 -15.48
N TYR A 262 -14.65 25.90 -16.11
CA TYR A 262 -14.56 25.76 -17.56
C TYR A 262 -14.70 24.29 -17.97
N GLU A 263 -15.51 24.04 -19.00
CA GLU A 263 -15.65 22.72 -19.61
C GLU A 263 -15.76 22.88 -21.13
N ASP A 264 -14.85 22.23 -21.86
CA ASP A 264 -14.91 22.17 -23.32
C ASP A 264 -14.39 20.83 -23.85
N PHE A 265 -14.48 20.65 -25.16
CA PHE A 265 -14.00 19.48 -25.86
C PHE A 265 -12.49 19.57 -26.13
N ASP A 266 -12.02 20.69 -26.67
CA ASP A 266 -10.61 20.99 -26.90
C ASP A 266 -10.34 22.43 -26.41
N ILE A 267 -9.14 22.73 -25.92
CA ILE A 267 -8.67 24.12 -25.71
C ILE A 267 -7.72 24.47 -26.85
N THR A 268 -7.96 25.60 -27.50
CA THR A 268 -7.26 26.09 -28.69
C THR A 268 -6.83 27.54 -28.51
N ALA A 269 -6.08 28.08 -29.46
CA ALA A 269 -5.61 29.46 -29.40
C ALA A 269 -6.73 30.52 -29.51
N ASP A 270 -7.96 30.12 -29.89
CA ASP A 270 -9.11 31.00 -30.03
C ASP A 270 -9.95 31.12 -28.74
N ASP A 271 -9.64 30.33 -27.70
CA ASP A 271 -10.41 30.27 -26.46
C ASP A 271 -10.05 31.40 -25.47
N GLU A 272 -11.06 31.92 -24.75
CA GLU A 272 -10.92 33.04 -23.82
C GLU A 272 -10.33 32.60 -22.47
N GLN A 273 -9.00 32.67 -22.34
CA GLN A 273 -8.28 32.26 -21.11
C GLN A 273 -8.73 32.94 -19.82
N SER A 274 -9.39 34.11 -19.89
CA SER A 274 -9.90 34.81 -18.70
C SER A 274 -11.05 34.10 -17.99
N GLU A 275 -11.70 33.13 -18.65
CA GLU A 275 -12.71 32.26 -18.02
C GLU A 275 -12.08 31.03 -17.34
N ILE A 276 -10.79 30.77 -17.59
CA ILE A 276 -10.06 29.59 -17.12
C ILE A 276 -9.06 29.94 -16.01
N ALA A 277 -8.43 31.12 -16.13
CA ALA A 277 -7.36 31.59 -15.25
C ALA A 277 -7.91 32.62 -14.24
N THR A 278 -8.64 32.17 -13.23
CA THR A 278 -9.13 33.09 -12.20
C THR A 278 -8.10 33.27 -11.09
N GLY A 279 -8.46 33.99 -10.02
CA GLY A 279 -7.55 34.22 -8.88
C GLY A 279 -7.92 33.39 -7.67
N GLY A 280 -8.70 32.32 -7.86
CA GLY A 280 -9.04 31.34 -6.84
C GLY A 280 -9.37 30.01 -7.50
N ASP A 281 -9.76 29.03 -6.69
CA ASP A 281 -9.90 27.62 -7.10
C ASP A 281 -10.72 27.40 -8.38
N ASP A 282 -10.07 26.88 -9.41
CA ASP A 282 -10.66 26.62 -10.71
C ASP A 282 -10.81 25.12 -11.01
N VAL A 283 -11.92 24.76 -11.66
CA VAL A 283 -12.18 23.38 -12.10
C VAL A 283 -12.31 23.36 -13.61
N VAL A 284 -11.31 22.79 -14.28
CA VAL A 284 -11.16 22.78 -15.74
C VAL A 284 -11.29 21.36 -16.27
N ILE A 285 -12.27 21.14 -17.15
CA ILE A 285 -12.47 19.83 -17.79
C ILE A 285 -12.30 19.97 -19.30
N VAL A 286 -11.29 19.29 -19.85
CA VAL A 286 -11.02 19.23 -21.28
C VAL A 286 -11.21 17.80 -21.75
N ASN A 287 -12.28 17.54 -22.49
CA ASN A 287 -12.62 16.16 -22.86
C ASN A 287 -11.62 15.50 -23.83
N ARG A 288 -10.80 16.29 -24.53
CA ARG A 288 -9.84 15.81 -25.51
C ARG A 288 -8.48 16.49 -25.40
N ASN A 289 -8.14 17.49 -26.21
CA ASN A 289 -6.78 18.03 -26.24
C ASN A 289 -6.69 19.47 -25.74
N VAL A 290 -5.52 19.82 -25.23
CA VAL A 290 -5.10 21.20 -25.04
C VAL A 290 -4.03 21.51 -26.07
N ASP A 291 -4.31 22.49 -26.93
CA ASP A 291 -3.53 22.94 -28.08
C ASP A 291 -3.06 24.41 -27.94
N SER A 292 -3.17 24.99 -26.73
CA SER A 292 -2.73 26.34 -26.42
C SER A 292 -2.09 26.40 -25.04
N GLU A 293 -1.23 27.39 -24.79
CA GLU A 293 -0.69 27.64 -23.45
C GLU A 293 -1.84 27.87 -22.47
N LEU A 294 -1.74 27.26 -21.29
CA LEU A 294 -2.75 27.32 -20.26
C LEU A 294 -2.11 27.68 -18.92
N ASN A 295 -2.67 28.67 -18.27
CA ASN A 295 -2.28 29.07 -16.92
C ASN A 295 -3.57 29.14 -16.10
N LEU A 296 -3.64 28.42 -14.99
CA LEU A 296 -4.84 28.40 -14.14
C LEU A 296 -4.88 29.56 -13.14
N GLY A 297 -3.75 30.25 -12.93
CA GLY A 297 -3.66 31.35 -11.97
C GLY A 297 -3.35 30.83 -10.58
N ALA A 298 -3.67 31.59 -9.53
CA ALA A 298 -3.47 31.16 -8.15
C ALA A 298 -4.78 30.63 -7.56
N GLY A 299 -4.71 29.59 -6.73
CA GLY A 299 -5.87 28.88 -6.18
C GLY A 299 -5.56 27.41 -6.03
N ASP A 300 -6.42 26.66 -5.34
CA ASP A 300 -6.31 25.19 -5.35
C ASP A 300 -7.04 24.67 -6.61
N ASP A 301 -6.32 24.53 -7.72
CA ASP A 301 -6.90 24.28 -9.04
C ASP A 301 -6.99 22.79 -9.38
N TYR A 302 -7.94 22.47 -10.25
CA TYR A 302 -8.20 21.11 -10.70
C TYR A 302 -8.36 21.07 -12.21
N ILE A 303 -7.53 20.30 -12.92
CA ILE A 303 -7.63 20.12 -14.37
C ILE A 303 -7.58 18.66 -14.80
N VAL A 304 -8.47 18.29 -15.73
CA VAL A 304 -8.44 17.01 -16.43
C VAL A 304 -8.36 17.22 -17.93
N ILE A 305 -7.39 16.57 -18.57
CA ILE A 305 -7.22 16.51 -20.03
C ILE A 305 -7.46 15.06 -20.48
N GLY A 306 -8.58 14.83 -21.17
CA GLY A 306 -9.05 13.50 -21.58
C GLY A 306 -8.21 12.82 -22.67
N ASN A 307 -7.32 13.56 -23.34
CA ASN A 307 -6.35 13.06 -24.30
C ASN A 307 -4.99 13.76 -24.08
N ASN A 308 -4.49 14.60 -24.99
CA ASN A 308 -3.11 15.09 -24.93
C ASN A 308 -3.01 16.55 -24.52
N LEU A 309 -1.96 16.87 -23.78
CA LEU A 309 -1.34 18.20 -23.78
C LEU A 309 -0.39 18.25 -24.98
N ASN A 310 -0.74 18.96 -26.04
CA ASN A 310 0.02 18.97 -27.28
C ASN A 310 1.22 19.91 -27.22
N GLU A 311 2.07 19.86 -28.26
CA GLU A 311 3.29 20.69 -28.32
C GLU A 311 2.95 22.19 -28.26
N SER A 312 3.82 22.99 -27.64
CA SER A 312 3.65 24.44 -27.48
C SER A 312 2.38 24.83 -26.69
N SER A 313 1.92 23.94 -25.82
CA SER A 313 0.73 24.13 -24.98
C SER A 313 1.14 23.95 -23.52
N ASP A 314 2.04 24.80 -23.02
CA ASP A 314 2.53 24.66 -21.65
C ASP A 314 1.38 24.86 -20.65
N LEU A 315 1.32 24.00 -19.63
CA LEU A 315 0.34 24.07 -18.54
C LEU A 315 1.01 24.59 -17.27
N LYS A 316 0.39 25.56 -16.60
CA LYS A 316 0.84 26.16 -15.34
C LYS A 316 -0.30 26.26 -14.34
N THR A 317 -0.03 25.97 -13.06
CA THR A 317 -1.01 26.12 -11.98
C THR A 317 -0.59 27.13 -10.89
N GLU A 318 0.60 27.72 -11.02
CA GLU A 318 1.13 28.81 -10.18
C GLU A 318 1.23 28.53 -8.68
N SER A 319 0.20 28.82 -7.87
CA SER A 319 0.31 28.70 -6.41
C SER A 319 -0.99 28.26 -5.79
N GLY A 320 -0.93 27.32 -4.85
CA GLY A 320 -2.07 26.61 -4.28
C GLY A 320 -1.82 25.10 -4.42
N ASN A 321 -2.69 24.27 -3.83
CA ASN A 321 -2.54 22.81 -3.93
C ASN A 321 -3.31 22.29 -5.12
N ASP A 322 -2.61 22.09 -6.23
CA ASP A 322 -3.20 21.84 -7.53
C ASP A 322 -3.29 20.35 -7.85
N THR A 323 -4.24 20.00 -8.72
CA THR A 323 -4.43 18.63 -9.17
C THR A 323 -4.58 18.56 -10.69
N VAL A 324 -3.55 18.03 -11.37
CA VAL A 324 -3.45 17.94 -12.82
C VAL A 324 -3.52 16.48 -13.28
N TYR A 325 -4.44 16.18 -14.19
CA TYR A 325 -4.58 14.86 -14.81
C TYR A 325 -4.50 14.96 -16.32
N ILE A 326 -3.63 14.15 -16.92
CA ILE A 326 -3.51 14.01 -18.37
C ILE A 326 -3.65 12.53 -18.72
N VAL A 327 -4.73 12.17 -19.41
CA VAL A 327 -5.01 10.78 -19.77
C VAL A 327 -4.05 10.27 -20.85
N GLY A 328 -3.75 11.12 -21.83
CA GLY A 328 -2.85 10.82 -22.95
C GLY A 328 -1.43 11.28 -22.68
N PHE A 329 -0.77 11.82 -23.71
CA PHE A 329 0.63 12.25 -23.68
C PHE A 329 0.77 13.69 -23.18
N ALA A 330 1.81 13.93 -22.37
CA ALA A 330 2.30 15.27 -22.05
C ALA A 330 3.44 15.64 -23.01
N LYS A 331 3.12 16.43 -24.05
CA LYS A 331 4.05 16.87 -25.11
C LYS A 331 4.50 18.33 -24.98
N SER A 332 4.11 19.00 -23.90
CA SER A 332 4.61 20.32 -23.50
C SER A 332 5.02 20.28 -22.02
N ARG A 333 5.46 21.43 -21.50
CA ARG A 333 5.83 21.56 -20.09
C ARG A 333 4.59 21.59 -19.22
N VAL A 334 4.67 20.91 -18.08
CA VAL A 334 3.73 21.00 -16.97
C VAL A 334 4.50 21.58 -15.80
N LEU A 335 4.09 22.75 -15.31
CA LEU A 335 4.71 23.45 -14.19
C LEU A 335 3.63 23.58 -13.11
N LEU A 336 3.78 22.91 -11.97
CA LEU A 336 2.74 22.94 -10.94
C LEU A 336 2.90 24.24 -10.13
N GLY A 337 4.01 24.42 -9.43
CA GLY A 337 4.37 25.72 -8.86
C GLY A 337 4.54 25.64 -7.35
N ASP A 338 3.95 26.55 -6.59
CA ASP A 338 4.06 26.55 -5.12
C ASP A 338 2.81 25.90 -4.48
N GLY A 339 2.94 24.78 -3.78
CA GLY A 339 1.87 24.08 -3.07
C GLY A 339 2.12 22.59 -2.98
N ASP A 340 1.28 21.86 -2.23
CA ASP A 340 1.36 20.39 -2.21
C ASP A 340 0.56 19.82 -3.41
N ASP A 341 1.21 19.70 -4.56
CA ASP A 341 0.56 19.43 -5.83
C ASP A 341 0.43 17.94 -6.17
N VAL A 342 -0.44 17.67 -7.14
CA VAL A 342 -0.76 16.32 -7.58
C VAL A 342 -0.79 16.26 -9.10
N PHE A 343 0.13 15.52 -9.70
CA PHE A 343 0.18 15.30 -11.16
C PHE A 343 0.03 13.83 -11.53
N VAL A 344 -0.88 13.53 -12.47
CA VAL A 344 -1.01 12.21 -13.10
C VAL A 344 -0.89 12.29 -14.58
N LEU A 345 -0.05 11.40 -15.10
CA LEU A 345 0.07 11.13 -16.51
C LEU A 345 -0.29 9.67 -16.80
N GLY A 346 -1.36 9.46 -17.56
CA GLY A 346 -1.84 8.14 -17.97
C GLY A 346 -0.94 7.41 -18.97
N THR A 347 -0.03 8.14 -19.64
CA THR A 347 0.92 7.56 -20.60
C THR A 347 2.35 8.07 -20.36
N ASN A 348 3.09 8.41 -21.43
CA ASN A 348 4.51 8.71 -21.38
C ASN A 348 4.75 10.21 -21.23
N LEU A 349 5.71 10.56 -20.38
CA LEU A 349 6.23 11.92 -20.27
C LEU A 349 7.25 12.13 -21.39
N THR A 350 7.00 13.11 -22.26
CA THR A 350 7.85 13.36 -23.44
C THR A 350 8.55 14.73 -23.42
N LYS A 351 8.20 15.60 -22.46
CA LYS A 351 8.79 16.93 -22.30
C LYS A 351 9.23 17.25 -20.88
N GLU A 352 8.43 17.95 -20.09
CA GLU A 352 8.89 18.50 -18.82
C GLU A 352 7.77 18.40 -17.81
N ILE A 353 8.12 17.90 -16.63
CA ILE A 353 7.39 18.14 -15.39
C ILE A 353 8.35 18.84 -14.44
N ASP A 354 7.88 19.95 -13.88
CA ASP A 354 8.49 20.69 -12.79
C ASP A 354 7.40 20.83 -11.72
N ALA A 355 7.56 20.13 -10.59
CA ALA A 355 6.54 20.12 -9.54
C ALA A 355 6.60 21.42 -8.71
N GLY A 356 7.79 21.85 -8.31
CA GLY A 356 8.04 23.22 -7.87
C GLY A 356 8.37 23.28 -6.39
N SER A 357 7.55 23.89 -5.54
CA SER A 357 7.79 23.93 -4.10
C SER A 357 6.59 23.41 -3.33
N GLY A 358 6.83 22.52 -2.35
CA GLY A 358 5.79 21.85 -1.58
C GLY A 358 5.99 20.35 -1.60
N ASN A 359 5.05 19.57 -1.06
CA ASN A 359 5.17 18.12 -0.99
C ASN A 359 4.33 17.48 -2.09
N ASP A 360 4.95 17.31 -3.25
CA ASP A 360 4.28 16.99 -4.49
C ASP A 360 4.11 15.49 -4.71
N LYS A 361 3.08 15.13 -5.46
CA LYS A 361 2.80 13.74 -5.88
C LYS A 361 2.74 13.65 -7.37
N VAL A 362 3.72 12.99 -7.95
CA VAL A 362 3.79 12.77 -9.40
C VAL A 362 3.62 11.29 -9.72
N TRP A 363 2.61 10.95 -10.52
CA TRP A 363 2.42 9.61 -11.05
C TRP A 363 2.50 9.58 -12.57
N VAL A 364 3.55 8.95 -13.10
CA VAL A 364 3.66 8.62 -14.52
C VAL A 364 3.36 7.14 -14.73
N GLN A 365 2.20 6.83 -15.29
CA GLN A 365 1.75 5.44 -15.53
C GLN A 365 2.48 4.78 -16.69
N GLY A 366 2.94 5.55 -17.68
CA GLY A 366 3.79 5.09 -18.78
C GLY A 366 5.28 5.25 -18.47
N ASP A 367 6.05 5.62 -19.49
CA ASP A 367 7.49 5.79 -19.41
C ASP A 367 7.92 7.28 -19.35
N VAL A 368 9.05 7.55 -18.72
CA VAL A 368 9.79 8.81 -18.79
C VAL A 368 10.77 8.72 -19.96
N GLU A 369 10.44 9.37 -21.07
CA GLU A 369 11.12 9.22 -22.36
C GLU A 369 12.47 9.97 -22.44
N SER A 370 13.33 9.56 -23.38
CA SER A 370 14.61 10.24 -23.57
C SER A 370 14.41 11.70 -24.01
N GLY A 371 15.16 12.62 -23.41
CA GLY A 371 15.04 14.05 -23.66
C GLY A 371 13.89 14.73 -22.92
N SER A 372 13.21 14.01 -22.01
CA SER A 372 12.36 14.65 -21.01
C SER A 372 13.18 15.25 -19.88
N THR A 373 12.59 16.20 -19.16
CA THR A 373 13.08 16.80 -17.93
C THR A 373 12.07 16.51 -16.83
N PHE A 374 12.53 16.15 -15.64
CA PHE A 374 11.70 15.76 -14.52
C PHE A 374 12.35 16.28 -13.26
N HIS A 375 11.75 17.32 -12.68
CA HIS A 375 12.18 17.96 -11.43
C HIS A 375 11.00 17.96 -10.46
N LEU A 376 11.29 17.62 -9.21
CA LEU A 376 10.31 17.76 -8.13
C LEU A 376 10.49 19.09 -7.41
N GLY A 377 11.71 19.63 -7.37
CA GLY A 377 11.96 20.96 -6.86
C GLY A 377 12.28 20.96 -5.37
N THR A 378 11.47 21.59 -4.52
CA THR A 378 11.75 21.66 -3.09
C THR A 378 10.60 21.13 -2.27
N GLY A 379 10.89 20.34 -1.24
CA GLY A 379 9.89 19.75 -0.35
C GLY A 379 9.99 18.24 -0.41
N ASP A 380 9.10 17.54 0.29
CA ASP A 380 9.19 16.08 0.37
C ASP A 380 8.27 15.42 -0.67
N ASP A 381 8.87 14.96 -1.75
CA ASP A 381 8.10 14.59 -2.92
C ASP A 381 7.93 13.09 -3.05
N LEU A 382 6.84 12.69 -3.70
CA LEU A 382 6.53 11.31 -4.00
C LEU A 382 6.35 11.11 -5.50
N VAL A 383 7.18 10.24 -6.06
CA VAL A 383 7.06 9.80 -7.45
C VAL A 383 6.61 8.36 -7.52
N TRP A 384 5.62 8.11 -8.36
CA TRP A 384 5.16 6.78 -8.72
C TRP A 384 5.39 6.56 -10.21
N LEU A 385 6.12 5.50 -10.59
CA LEU A 385 6.40 5.16 -11.98
C LEU A 385 5.84 3.79 -12.35
N GLY A 386 5.12 3.77 -13.47
CA GLY A 386 4.39 2.60 -13.94
C GLY A 386 3.09 2.40 -13.18
N LYS A 387 2.36 1.35 -13.57
CA LYS A 387 1.11 0.95 -12.92
C LYS A 387 1.02 -0.57 -12.80
N LYS A 388 0.27 -1.02 -11.80
CA LYS A 388 -0.19 -2.42 -11.73
C LYS A 388 -1.44 -2.56 -12.56
N GLU A 389 -1.44 -3.48 -13.51
CA GLU A 389 -2.67 -3.91 -14.17
C GLU A 389 -3.16 -5.18 -13.48
N GLU A 390 -4.36 -5.10 -12.89
CA GLU A 390 -5.05 -6.26 -12.33
C GLU A 390 -5.59 -7.11 -13.49
N GLN A 391 -5.15 -8.36 -13.57
CA GLN A 391 -5.70 -9.31 -14.53
C GLN A 391 -6.95 -9.99 -13.98
N GLU A 392 -7.78 -10.54 -14.87
CA GLU A 392 -9.02 -11.25 -14.51
C GLU A 392 -8.80 -12.45 -13.56
N ASP A 393 -7.57 -12.95 -13.44
CA ASP A 393 -7.19 -14.03 -12.53
C ASP A 393 -6.70 -13.55 -11.15
N GLY A 394 -6.71 -12.24 -10.90
CA GLY A 394 -6.23 -11.60 -9.67
C GLY A 394 -4.70 -11.51 -9.58
N LEU A 395 -3.97 -11.83 -10.66
CA LEU A 395 -2.53 -11.61 -10.77
C LEU A 395 -2.24 -10.20 -11.30
N PHE A 396 -1.19 -9.57 -10.78
CA PHE A 396 -0.78 -8.25 -11.23
C PHE A 396 0.36 -8.36 -12.24
N THR A 397 0.23 -7.65 -13.37
CA THR A 397 1.36 -7.40 -14.27
C THR A 397 1.69 -5.92 -14.28
N PRO A 398 2.93 -5.53 -13.97
CA PRO A 398 3.31 -4.14 -14.09
C PRO A 398 3.42 -3.72 -15.55
N SER A 399 3.10 -2.46 -15.82
CA SER A 399 3.24 -1.82 -17.13
C SER A 399 3.78 -0.40 -16.97
N GLY A 400 4.51 0.08 -17.97
CA GLY A 400 5.20 1.37 -17.93
C GLY A 400 6.38 1.39 -16.94
N GLY A 401 6.70 2.59 -16.45
CA GLY A 401 7.75 2.86 -15.46
C GLY A 401 9.18 2.87 -16.00
N GLY A 402 9.36 2.79 -17.32
CA GLY A 402 10.67 2.96 -17.94
C GLY A 402 11.20 4.37 -17.71
N VAL A 403 12.50 4.49 -17.45
CA VAL A 403 13.19 5.77 -17.28
C VAL A 403 14.35 5.80 -18.26
N TYR A 404 14.32 6.74 -19.20
CA TYR A 404 15.30 6.84 -20.29
C TYR A 404 16.09 8.16 -20.27
N ASP A 405 15.80 9.05 -19.32
CA ASP A 405 16.60 10.21 -18.97
C ASP A 405 16.59 10.38 -17.44
N ARG A 406 17.42 11.29 -16.91
CA ARG A 406 17.47 11.50 -15.46
C ARG A 406 16.18 12.08 -14.91
N ILE A 407 15.77 11.60 -13.76
CA ILE A 407 14.76 12.20 -12.90
C ILE A 407 15.43 12.71 -11.62
N TYR A 408 14.97 13.84 -11.12
CA TYR A 408 15.56 14.53 -9.99
C TYR A 408 14.51 14.69 -8.87
N GLY A 409 14.82 14.23 -7.66
CA GLY A 409 14.05 14.58 -6.47
C GLY A 409 14.36 15.98 -5.95
N ASP A 410 15.56 16.50 -6.26
CA ASP A 410 16.00 17.85 -5.93
C ASP A 410 16.21 18.10 -4.41
N GLU A 411 15.57 19.09 -3.79
CA GLU A 411 15.79 19.44 -2.37
C GLU A 411 14.67 18.91 -1.46
N GLY A 412 14.94 17.86 -0.69
CA GLY A 412 13.99 17.38 0.30
C GLY A 412 14.22 15.95 0.74
N TYR A 413 13.15 15.27 1.16
CA TYR A 413 13.13 13.83 1.34
C TYR A 413 12.21 13.18 0.32
N ASP A 414 12.79 12.66 -0.75
CA ASP A 414 12.08 12.25 -1.95
C ASP A 414 11.98 10.74 -2.05
N ILE A 415 10.77 10.29 -2.35
CA ILE A 415 10.42 8.87 -2.41
C ILE A 415 10.07 8.49 -3.84
N LEU A 416 10.76 7.49 -4.37
CA LEU A 416 10.45 6.88 -5.66
C LEU A 416 9.80 5.51 -5.48
N ILE A 417 8.67 5.29 -6.14
CA ILE A 417 7.97 4.01 -6.20
C ILE A 417 8.04 3.48 -7.62
N LEU A 418 8.66 2.31 -7.79
CA LEU A 418 8.79 1.62 -9.08
C LEU A 418 7.86 0.42 -9.13
N GLU A 419 6.84 0.47 -9.99
CA GLU A 419 5.95 -0.68 -10.17
C GLU A 419 6.50 -1.77 -11.05
N ASN A 420 7.44 -1.43 -11.93
CA ASN A 420 7.95 -2.31 -12.97
C ASN A 420 9.25 -3.03 -12.61
N MET A 421 9.76 -2.86 -11.39
CA MET A 421 11.09 -3.32 -11.02
C MET A 421 11.11 -3.85 -9.60
N SER A 422 11.67 -5.06 -9.43
CA SER A 422 12.02 -5.64 -8.14
C SER A 422 13.36 -5.13 -7.62
N LYS A 423 13.62 -5.28 -6.31
CA LYS A 423 14.91 -4.88 -5.71
C LYS A 423 16.10 -5.59 -6.35
N ALA A 424 15.98 -6.87 -6.67
CA ALA A 424 17.05 -7.64 -7.30
C ALA A 424 17.38 -7.13 -8.72
N GLU A 425 16.36 -6.73 -9.49
CA GLU A 425 16.56 -6.12 -10.81
C GLU A 425 17.20 -4.74 -10.71
N TRP A 426 16.80 -3.95 -9.72
CA TRP A 426 17.43 -2.68 -9.40
C TRP A 426 18.91 -2.86 -9.09
N GLU A 427 19.27 -3.75 -8.16
CA GLU A 427 20.65 -4.00 -7.74
C GLU A 427 21.55 -4.47 -8.90
N ALA A 428 20.97 -5.14 -9.90
CA ALA A 428 21.67 -5.58 -11.09
C ALA A 428 21.80 -4.51 -12.19
N ASN A 429 21.08 -3.39 -12.10
CA ASN A 429 20.96 -2.38 -13.16
C ASN A 429 21.58 -1.03 -12.80
N SER A 430 22.92 -0.95 -12.81
CA SER A 430 23.66 0.28 -12.50
C SER A 430 23.36 1.45 -13.44
N VAL A 431 22.89 1.18 -14.67
CA VAL A 431 22.52 2.23 -15.63
C VAL A 431 21.25 2.91 -15.16
N PHE A 432 20.21 2.15 -14.83
CA PHE A 432 18.95 2.69 -14.30
C PHE A 432 19.18 3.45 -12.99
N GLN A 433 19.98 2.90 -12.07
CA GLN A 433 20.34 3.59 -10.83
C GLN A 433 20.96 4.98 -11.08
N SER A 434 21.75 5.14 -12.13
CA SER A 434 22.39 6.43 -12.47
C SER A 434 21.43 7.47 -13.06
N LEU A 435 20.21 7.07 -13.40
CA LEU A 435 19.13 7.95 -13.86
C LEU A 435 18.30 8.51 -12.69
N ILE A 436 18.37 7.89 -11.51
CA ILE A 436 17.65 8.32 -10.32
C ILE A 436 18.58 9.21 -9.49
N VAL A 437 18.26 10.49 -9.36
CA VAL A 437 19.15 11.49 -8.73
C VAL A 437 18.40 12.22 -7.62
N GLY A 438 19.02 12.33 -6.44
CA GLY A 438 18.43 13.08 -5.31
C GLY A 438 17.15 12.47 -4.77
N PHE A 439 17.06 11.14 -4.70
CA PHE A 439 16.00 10.45 -3.97
C PHE A 439 16.62 9.74 -2.79
N GLU A 440 15.97 9.77 -1.62
CA GLU A 440 16.44 9.15 -0.38
C GLU A 440 15.89 7.74 -0.19
N LEU A 441 14.77 7.42 -0.85
CA LEU A 441 14.10 6.13 -0.73
C LEU A 441 13.53 5.64 -2.05
N VAL A 442 13.82 4.38 -2.39
CA VAL A 442 13.18 3.70 -3.51
C VAL A 442 12.41 2.49 -2.99
N LEU A 443 11.10 2.43 -3.25
CA LEU A 443 10.25 1.28 -3.03
C LEU A 443 10.03 0.53 -4.35
N PHE A 444 10.08 -0.79 -4.29
CA PHE A 444 9.97 -1.64 -5.46
C PHE A 444 8.57 -2.23 -5.64
N SER A 445 8.39 -2.92 -6.76
CA SER A 445 7.18 -3.68 -7.02
C SER A 445 6.96 -4.71 -5.90
N PRO A 446 5.71 -4.94 -5.46
CA PRO A 446 5.47 -5.89 -4.40
C PRO A 446 5.77 -7.32 -4.85
N ASP A 447 6.15 -8.16 -3.91
CA ASP A 447 6.23 -9.60 -4.17
C ASP A 447 4.84 -10.15 -4.54
N THR A 448 4.77 -10.92 -5.62
CA THR A 448 3.49 -11.44 -6.15
C THR A 448 2.77 -12.42 -5.22
N ILE A 449 3.45 -12.94 -4.19
CA ILE A 449 2.92 -13.92 -3.24
C ILE A 449 2.64 -13.27 -1.89
N THR A 450 3.58 -12.49 -1.36
CA THR A 450 3.43 -11.87 -0.03
C THR A 450 2.80 -10.48 -0.08
N ASN A 451 2.74 -9.86 -1.26
CA ASN A 451 2.31 -8.48 -1.47
C ASN A 451 3.13 -7.44 -0.66
N GLU A 452 4.28 -7.83 -0.13
CA GLU A 452 5.20 -6.95 0.59
C GLU A 452 6.09 -6.21 -0.40
N ARG A 453 6.39 -4.94 -0.10
CA ARG A 453 7.33 -4.13 -0.88
C ARG A 453 8.70 -4.15 -0.23
N GLU A 454 9.71 -4.47 -1.03
CA GLU A 454 11.08 -4.21 -0.64
C GLU A 454 11.44 -2.75 -0.90
N TYR A 455 12.45 -2.26 -0.19
CA TYR A 455 12.97 -0.90 -0.38
C TYR A 455 14.50 -0.85 -0.28
N VAL A 456 15.05 0.26 -0.74
CA VAL A 456 16.45 0.67 -0.50
C VAL A 456 16.46 2.14 -0.09
N SER A 457 17.24 2.45 0.96
CA SER A 457 17.56 3.82 1.30
C SER A 457 18.82 4.22 0.55
N LEU A 458 18.74 5.36 -0.12
CA LEU A 458 19.82 5.96 -0.88
C LEU A 458 20.53 7.03 -0.03
N PRO A 459 21.81 7.31 -0.35
CA PRO A 459 22.67 8.17 0.45
C PRO A 459 22.33 9.64 0.40
#